data_AF-A0AAW4YPV0-F1
#
_entry.id   AF-A0AAW4YPV0-F1
#
_cell.length_a   1.000
_cell.length_b   1.000
_cell.length_c   1.000
_cell.angle_alpha   90.00
_cell.angle_beta   90.00
_cell.angle_gamma   90.00
#
_symmetry.space_group_name_H-M   'P 1'
#
loop_
_entity.id
_entity.type
_entity.pdbx_description
1 polymer ?
#
loop_
_entity_poly.entity_id
_entity_poly.type
_entity_poly.pdbx_seq_one_letter_code
_entity_poly.pdbx_strand_id
1 'polypeptide(L)'
;MEREVINPRGVPNTLQYGFSQAVMVKGGYRVHLSGQVGVDAHECLVGPDLEGQTFAALDNIEAILGTLGGDLSHVVMLRIYIAEPARYDQEGVVEALRSRFPKSPPASSWVIVSGLSEPEWLIEIEAEAVLPELP
;
A
#
# COMPACT_ATOMS: atom_id res chain seq x y z
N MET A 1 19.71 6.04 4.73
CA MET A 1 19.09 4.70 4.64
C MET A 1 19.33 4.16 3.23
N GLU A 2 19.62 2.87 3.09
CA GLU A 2 19.74 2.20 1.79
C GLU A 2 18.56 1.23 1.65
N ARG A 3 17.77 1.34 0.56
CA ARG A 3 16.62 0.48 0.25
C ARG A 3 16.82 -0.15 -1.12
N GLU A 4 16.69 -1.47 -1.21
CA GLU A 4 16.83 -2.23 -2.44
C GLU A 4 15.62 -3.15 -2.64
N VAL A 5 15.08 -3.17 -3.86
CA VAL A 5 14.05 -4.14 -4.26
C VAL A 5 14.70 -5.34 -4.93
N ILE A 6 14.29 -6.55 -4.54
CA ILE A 6 14.90 -7.79 -5.01
C ILE A 6 13.82 -8.61 -5.72
N ASN A 7 14.02 -8.88 -7.01
CA ASN A 7 13.09 -9.62 -7.88
C ASN A 7 13.86 -10.66 -8.71
N PRO A 8 14.17 -11.84 -8.14
CA PRO A 8 15.00 -12.83 -8.80
C PRO A 8 14.23 -13.58 -9.89
N ARG A 9 14.94 -14.07 -10.92
CA ARG A 9 14.34 -14.82 -12.04
C ARG A 9 13.78 -16.19 -11.65
N GLY A 10 14.09 -16.69 -10.45
CA GLY A 10 13.66 -18.00 -9.95
C GLY A 10 12.24 -18.02 -9.35
N VAL A 11 11.55 -16.87 -9.33
CA VAL A 11 10.19 -16.71 -8.79
C VAL A 11 9.34 -15.86 -9.76
N PRO A 12 8.00 -15.83 -9.62
CA PRO A 12 7.13 -15.06 -10.52
C PRO A 12 7.53 -13.58 -10.63
N ASN A 13 7.34 -12.99 -11.81
CA ASN A 13 7.51 -11.55 -11.99
C ASN A 13 6.30 -10.79 -11.42
N THR A 14 6.45 -10.22 -10.24
CA THR A 14 5.39 -9.50 -9.51
C THR A 14 5.33 -8.01 -9.82
N LEU A 15 6.32 -7.47 -10.54
CA LEU A 15 6.36 -6.05 -10.89
C LEU A 15 5.17 -5.63 -11.75
N GLN A 16 4.63 -6.56 -12.56
CA GLN A 16 3.41 -6.34 -13.34
C GLN A 16 2.16 -6.13 -12.48
N TYR A 17 2.21 -6.50 -11.19
CA TYR A 17 1.14 -6.31 -10.21
C TYR A 17 1.45 -5.18 -9.21
N GLY A 18 2.55 -4.44 -9.40
CA GLY A 18 2.89 -3.30 -8.56
C GLY A 18 3.57 -3.64 -7.23
N PHE A 19 4.20 -4.82 -7.08
CA PHE A 19 4.95 -5.18 -5.87
C PHE A 19 6.25 -5.97 -6.16
N SER A 20 7.20 -5.89 -5.23
CA SER A 20 8.46 -6.62 -5.28
C SER A 20 8.42 -7.92 -4.47
N GLN A 21 9.20 -8.92 -4.86
CA GLN A 21 9.33 -10.18 -4.13
C GLN A 21 9.97 -9.99 -2.75
N ALA A 22 10.93 -9.08 -2.64
CA ALA A 22 11.51 -8.66 -1.36
C ALA A 22 11.98 -7.21 -1.40
N VAL A 23 12.04 -6.59 -0.21
CA VAL A 23 12.67 -5.29 0.02
C VAL A 23 13.71 -5.47 1.11
N MET A 24 14.95 -5.08 0.83
CA MET A 24 16.04 -5.06 1.80
C MET A 24 16.31 -3.61 2.20
N VAL A 25 16.50 -3.38 3.50
CA VAL A 25 16.76 -2.05 4.04
C VAL A 25 17.92 -2.10 5.02
N LYS A 26 18.79 -1.09 4.94
CA LYS A 26 19.92 -0.89 5.86
C LYS A 26 19.85 0.51 6.47
N GLY A 27 19.78 0.54 7.80
CA GLY A 27 19.63 1.75 8.60
C GLY A 27 18.26 2.44 8.43
N GLY A 28 18.10 3.59 9.08
CA GLY A 28 16.86 4.37 9.08
C GLY A 28 15.93 4.05 10.26
N TYR A 29 14.81 4.75 10.30
CA TYR A 29 13.79 4.68 11.34
C TYR A 29 12.54 4.00 10.79
N ARG A 30 12.13 2.90 11.43
CA ARG A 30 10.93 2.17 11.02
C ARG A 30 9.68 2.88 11.51
N VAL A 31 8.71 3.03 10.61
CA VAL A 31 7.40 3.61 10.88
C VAL A 31 6.35 2.55 10.58
N HIS A 32 5.47 2.31 11.56
CA HIS A 32 4.31 1.45 11.42
C HIS A 32 3.08 2.34 11.31
N LEU A 33 2.35 2.25 10.19
CA LEU A 33 1.12 2.97 10.00
C LEU A 33 -0.06 2.08 10.41
N SER A 34 -1.12 2.68 10.94
CA SER A 34 -2.42 1.99 11.06
C SER A 34 -2.99 1.72 9.66
N GLY A 35 -3.90 0.76 9.54
CA GLY A 35 -4.60 0.48 8.29
C GLY A 35 -5.31 1.73 7.76
N GLN A 36 -5.07 2.05 6.48
CA GLN A 36 -5.74 3.13 5.77
C GLN A 36 -6.80 2.55 4.84
N VAL A 37 -7.96 3.21 4.79
CA VAL A 37 -9.13 2.80 4.00
C VAL A 37 -9.51 3.89 3.00
N GLY A 38 -10.51 3.62 2.17
CA GLY A 38 -10.98 4.52 1.10
C GLY A 38 -11.78 5.74 1.56
N VAL A 39 -11.39 6.40 2.66
CA VAL A 39 -12.05 7.61 3.18
C VAL A 39 -11.15 8.83 3.06
N ASP A 40 -11.73 10.02 3.03
CA ASP A 40 -10.99 11.29 3.12
C ASP A 40 -10.71 11.71 4.58
N ALA A 41 -10.09 12.88 4.77
CA ALA A 41 -9.77 13.45 6.08
C ALA A 41 -11.00 13.81 6.95
N HIS A 42 -12.21 13.76 6.38
CA HIS A 42 -13.48 13.97 7.07
C HIS A 42 -14.23 12.65 7.28
N GLU A 43 -13.56 11.52 7.12
CA GLU A 43 -14.12 10.17 7.24
C GLU A 43 -15.23 9.88 6.22
N CYS A 44 -15.26 10.63 5.11
CA CYS A 44 -16.22 10.41 4.03
C CYS A 44 -15.64 9.41 3.02
N LEU A 45 -16.40 8.37 2.70
CA LEU A 45 -16.03 7.39 1.66
C LEU A 45 -15.86 8.11 0.31
N VAL A 46 -14.72 7.94 -0.34
CA VAL A 46 -14.39 8.68 -1.57
C VAL A 46 -15.18 8.20 -2.79
N GLY A 47 -15.70 6.98 -2.76
CA GLY A 47 -16.40 6.37 -3.87
C GLY A 47 -16.79 4.91 -3.63
N PRO A 48 -17.66 4.34 -4.49
CA PRO A 48 -18.20 3.00 -4.33
C PRO A 48 -17.28 1.90 -4.88
N ASP A 49 -16.26 2.25 -5.66
CA ASP A 49 -15.43 1.29 -6.38
C ASP A 49 -14.08 1.03 -5.68
N LEU A 50 -13.57 -0.19 -5.89
CA LEU A 50 -12.34 -0.66 -5.25
C LEU A 50 -11.12 0.18 -5.66
N GLU A 51 -11.07 0.65 -6.92
CA GLU A 51 -9.97 1.46 -7.44
C GLU A 51 -9.87 2.80 -6.71
N GLY A 52 -10.96 3.56 -6.66
CA GLY A 52 -11.04 4.84 -5.97
C GLY A 52 -10.72 4.72 -4.48
N GLN A 53 -11.25 3.69 -3.82
CA GLN A 53 -10.92 3.43 -2.42
C GLN A 53 -9.44 3.04 -2.22
N THR A 54 -8.83 2.31 -3.17
CA THR A 54 -7.40 1.99 -3.13
C THR A 54 -6.54 3.25 -3.25
N PHE A 55 -6.89 4.14 -4.19
CA PHE A 55 -6.18 5.41 -4.34
C PHE A 55 -6.27 6.27 -3.08
N ALA A 56 -7.45 6.38 -2.48
CA ALA A 56 -7.62 7.15 -1.25
C ALA A 56 -6.84 6.55 -0.06
N ALA A 57 -6.82 5.21 0.08
CA ALA A 57 -5.99 4.57 1.10
C ALA A 57 -4.50 4.89 0.91
N LEU A 58 -4.01 4.88 -0.34
CA LEU A 58 -2.63 5.25 -0.66
C LEU A 58 -2.34 6.75 -0.47
N ASP A 59 -3.30 7.63 -0.76
CA ASP A 59 -3.23 9.07 -0.48
C ASP A 59 -3.10 9.35 1.02
N ASN A 60 -3.87 8.62 1.84
CA ASN A 60 -3.80 8.73 3.30
C ASN A 60 -2.43 8.26 3.82
N ILE A 61 -1.89 7.16 3.28
CA ILE A 61 -0.52 6.71 3.60
C ILE A 61 0.50 7.79 3.24
N GLU A 62 0.41 8.37 2.05
CA GLU A 62 1.31 9.43 1.58
C GLU A 62 1.22 10.67 2.48
N ALA A 63 0.02 11.11 2.85
CA ALA A 63 -0.20 12.22 3.76
C ALA A 63 0.44 11.98 5.14
N ILE A 64 0.24 10.79 5.72
CA ILE A 64 0.85 10.41 7.01
C ILE A 64 2.37 10.46 6.91
N LEU A 65 2.96 9.84 5.90
CA LEU A 65 4.41 9.85 5.69
C LEU A 65 4.93 11.27 5.48
N GLY A 66 4.19 12.13 4.78
CA GLY A 66 4.51 13.54 4.57
C GLY A 66 4.68 14.31 5.88
N THR A 67 3.85 14.01 6.90
CA THR A 67 4.01 14.64 8.25
C THR A 67 5.30 14.23 8.96
N LEU A 68 5.91 13.13 8.55
CA LEU A 68 7.15 12.59 9.10
C LEU A 68 8.38 12.92 8.23
N GLY A 69 8.21 13.75 7.20
CA GLY A 69 9.26 14.08 6.23
C GLY A 69 9.56 12.95 5.24
N GLY A 70 8.64 11.99 5.08
CA GLY A 70 8.72 10.88 4.13
C GLY A 70 7.72 10.99 2.97
N ASP A 71 7.73 9.97 2.13
CA ASP A 71 6.85 9.79 0.97
C ASP A 71 6.66 8.28 0.66
N LEU A 72 5.87 7.94 -0.36
CA LEU A 72 5.61 6.54 -0.73
C LEU A 72 6.87 5.75 -1.11
N SER A 73 7.96 6.38 -1.55
CA SER A 73 9.20 5.67 -1.88
C SER A 73 9.86 5.03 -0.65
N HIS A 74 9.49 5.49 0.55
CA HIS A 74 9.93 4.97 1.84
C HIS A 74 9.15 3.74 2.30
N VAL A 75 8.04 3.39 1.65
CA VAL A 75 7.25 2.20 1.98
C VAL A 75 8.03 0.94 1.61
N VAL A 76 8.10 0.00 2.54
CA VAL A 76 8.86 -1.25 2.40
C VAL A 76 7.94 -2.48 2.36
N MET A 77 6.77 -2.41 2.98
CA MET A 77 5.78 -3.49 3.00
C MET A 77 4.37 -2.90 2.97
N LEU A 78 3.49 -3.52 2.18
CA LEU A 78 2.04 -3.33 2.22
C LEU A 78 1.34 -4.62 2.62
N ARG A 79 0.38 -4.56 3.54
CA ARG A 79 -0.59 -5.63 3.78
C ARG A 79 -1.93 -5.14 3.29
N ILE A 80 -2.49 -5.83 2.30
CA ILE A 80 -3.67 -5.43 1.57
C ILE A 80 -4.78 -6.42 1.89
N TYR A 81 -5.84 -5.92 2.49
CA TYR A 81 -7.03 -6.68 2.86
C TYR A 81 -8.18 -6.23 1.95
N ILE A 82 -8.66 -7.13 1.10
CA ILE A 82 -9.75 -6.85 0.17
C ILE A 82 -11.01 -7.53 0.69
N ALA A 83 -12.10 -6.78 0.83
CA ALA A 83 -13.36 -7.35 1.28
C ALA A 83 -13.94 -8.33 0.24
N GLU A 84 -14.55 -9.41 0.71
CA GLU A 84 -15.16 -10.47 -0.12
C GLU A 84 -16.06 -9.93 -1.26
N PRO A 85 -16.88 -8.88 -1.06
CA PRO A 85 -17.70 -8.32 -2.15
C PRO A 85 -16.88 -7.81 -3.35
N ALA A 86 -15.63 -7.39 -3.13
CA ALA A 86 -14.75 -6.79 -4.15
C ALA A 86 -13.68 -7.77 -4.69
N ARG A 87 -13.75 -9.06 -4.32
CA ARG A 87 -12.71 -10.06 -4.66
C ARG A 87 -12.42 -10.23 -6.15
N TYR A 88 -13.34 -9.80 -7.03
CA TYR A 88 -13.20 -9.93 -8.48
C TYR A 88 -12.72 -8.65 -9.17
N ASP A 89 -12.65 -7.53 -8.46
CA ASP A 89 -12.34 -6.21 -9.04
C ASP A 89 -10.88 -5.78 -8.78
N GLN A 90 -9.99 -6.75 -8.53
CA GLN A 90 -8.60 -6.50 -8.10
C GLN A 90 -7.72 -5.80 -9.14
N GLU A 91 -8.16 -5.69 -10.39
CA GLU A 91 -7.44 -4.95 -11.44
C GLU A 91 -7.24 -3.48 -11.06
N GLY A 92 -8.24 -2.86 -10.44
CA GLY A 92 -8.12 -1.48 -9.92
C GLY A 92 -7.03 -1.33 -8.86
N VAL A 93 -6.81 -2.35 -8.03
CA VAL A 93 -5.73 -2.36 -7.04
C VAL A 93 -4.37 -2.42 -7.72
N VAL A 94 -4.23 -3.25 -8.76
CA VAL A 94 -2.99 -3.36 -9.54
C VAL A 94 -2.65 -2.04 -10.22
N GLU A 95 -3.61 -1.38 -10.84
CA GLU A 95 -3.39 -0.08 -11.50
C GLU A 95 -2.99 1.00 -10.50
N ALA A 96 -3.68 1.06 -9.34
CA ALA A 96 -3.32 1.99 -8.28
C ALA A 96 -1.88 1.77 -7.77
N LEU A 97 -1.48 0.53 -7.53
CA LEU A 97 -0.12 0.22 -7.06
C LEU A 97 0.95 0.52 -8.11
N ARG A 98 0.70 0.18 -9.38
CA ARG A 98 1.64 0.50 -10.47
C ARG A 98 1.78 2.01 -10.68
N SER A 99 0.69 2.76 -10.52
CA SER A 99 0.68 4.21 -10.60
C SER A 99 1.47 4.85 -9.45
N ARG A 100 1.23 4.40 -8.21
CA ARG A 100 1.85 4.95 -7.00
C ARG A 100 3.28 4.46 -6.76
N PHE A 101 3.66 3.31 -7.30
CA PHE A 101 4.99 2.71 -7.11
C PHE A 101 5.68 2.31 -8.44
N PRO A 102 5.98 3.26 -9.35
CA PRO A 102 6.34 2.96 -10.73
C PRO A 102 7.75 2.36 -10.95
N LYS A 103 8.65 2.39 -9.97
CA LYS A 103 10.06 1.98 -10.14
C LYS A 103 10.55 0.95 -9.13
N SER A 104 10.23 1.14 -7.85
CA SER A 104 10.78 0.31 -6.78
C SER A 104 9.67 -0.01 -5.77
N PRO A 105 8.67 -0.79 -6.19
CA PRO A 105 7.50 -1.03 -5.36
C PRO A 105 7.82 -1.85 -4.10
N PRO A 106 7.05 -1.67 -3.01
CA PRO A 106 7.27 -2.38 -1.76
C PRO A 106 7.02 -3.89 -1.92
N ALA A 107 7.38 -4.67 -0.91
CA ALA A 107 6.85 -6.01 -0.77
C ALA A 107 5.35 -5.92 -0.45
N SER A 108 4.57 -6.96 -0.77
CA SER A 108 3.15 -6.97 -0.41
C SER A 108 2.60 -8.34 -0.07
N SER A 109 1.52 -8.36 0.71
CA SER A 109 0.67 -9.52 0.93
C SER A 109 -0.78 -9.12 0.72
N TRP A 110 -1.52 -9.96 0.01
CA TRP A 110 -2.91 -9.70 -0.36
C TRP A 110 -3.77 -10.84 0.17
N VAL A 111 -4.86 -10.51 0.85
CA VAL A 111 -5.80 -11.49 1.36
C VAL A 111 -7.23 -11.01 1.14
N ILE A 112 -8.11 -11.95 0.79
CA ILE A 112 -9.54 -11.71 0.80
C ILE A 112 -10.05 -11.94 2.22
N VAL A 113 -10.78 -10.97 2.77
CA VAL A 113 -11.37 -11.02 4.11
C VAL A 113 -12.89 -10.97 4.03
N SER A 114 -13.58 -11.48 5.04
CA SER A 114 -15.06 -11.51 5.04
C SER A 114 -15.71 -10.12 5.02
N GLY A 115 -14.99 -9.10 5.47
CA GLY A 115 -15.42 -7.71 5.53
C GLY A 115 -14.42 -6.86 6.30
N LEU A 116 -14.64 -5.55 6.30
CA LEU A 116 -13.86 -4.55 7.04
C LEU A 116 -14.75 -3.92 8.13
N SER A 117 -14.23 -2.91 8.84
CA SER A 117 -14.95 -2.27 9.95
C SER A 117 -16.29 -1.67 9.55
N GLU A 118 -16.40 -1.12 8.34
CA GLU A 118 -17.66 -0.65 7.75
C GLU A 118 -18.00 -1.46 6.49
N PRO A 119 -19.30 -1.73 6.23
CA PRO A 119 -19.72 -2.60 5.14
C PRO A 119 -19.45 -2.03 3.73
N GLU A 120 -19.35 -0.70 3.59
CA GLU A 120 -19.04 -0.04 2.32
C GLU A 120 -17.53 0.01 2.01
N TRP A 121 -16.67 -0.33 2.97
CA TRP A 121 -15.23 -0.36 2.76
C TRP A 121 -14.83 -1.65 2.05
N LEU A 122 -14.16 -1.49 0.92
CA LEU A 122 -13.75 -2.58 0.04
C LEU A 122 -12.28 -2.95 0.20
N ILE A 123 -11.47 -2.05 0.76
CA ILE A 123 -10.04 -2.26 0.96
C ILE A 123 -9.52 -1.57 2.22
N GLU A 124 -8.59 -2.24 2.90
CA GLU A 124 -7.73 -1.67 3.93
C GLU A 124 -6.28 -1.98 3.59
N ILE A 125 -5.41 -0.98 3.70
CA ILE A 125 -3.98 -1.07 3.40
C ILE A 125 -3.18 -0.67 4.65
N GLU A 126 -2.46 -1.62 5.22
CA GLU A 126 -1.47 -1.35 6.25
C GLU A 126 -0.10 -1.15 5.58
N ALA A 127 0.62 -0.10 5.96
CA ALA A 127 1.95 0.21 5.45
C ALA A 127 3.01 0.16 6.55
N GLU A 128 4.16 -0.43 6.21
CA GLU A 128 5.41 -0.23 6.93
C GLU A 128 6.33 0.60 6.05
N ALA A 129 6.94 1.64 6.63
CA ALA A 129 7.92 2.48 5.97
C ALA A 129 9.22 2.56 6.77
N VAL A 130 10.30 2.96 6.11
CA VAL A 130 11.55 3.30 6.78
C VAL A 130 11.98 4.68 6.31
N LEU A 131 12.27 5.58 7.25
CA LEU A 131 12.70 6.95 6.95
C LEU A 131 14.22 7.09 7.18
N PRO A 132 14.92 7.94 6.41
CA PRO A 132 16.35 8.15 6.61
C PRO A 132 16.67 8.86 7.93
N GLU A 133 15.79 9.75 8.40
CA GLU A 133 15.95 10.61 9.56
C GLU A 133 14.63 10.69 10.36
N LEU A 134 14.71 11.11 11.62
CA LEU A 134 13.51 11.49 12.38
C LEU A 134 13.15 12.94 12.04
N PRO A 135 11.86 13.28 11.99
CA PRO A 135 11.41 14.67 11.84
C PRO A 135 11.85 15.55 13.02
#